data_AF-A0A942RFM5-F1
#
_entry.id   AF-A0A942RFM5-F1
#
_cell.length_a   1.000
_cell.length_b   1.000
_cell.length_c   1.000
_cell.angle_alpha   90.00
_cell.angle_beta   90.00
_cell.angle_gamma   90.00
#
_symmetry.space_group_name_H-M   'P 1'
#
loop_
_entity.id
_entity.type
_entity.pdbx_description
1 polymer ?
#
loop_
_entity_poly.entity_id
_entity_poly.type
_entity_poly.pdbx_seq_one_letter_code
_entity_poly.pdbx_strand_id
1 'polypeptide(L)'
;MATIFVKQREIWLCPFPFSDLSGTKVRPVLILSNERYNSSSVDVIVCAITSHIKEIPFAFTIKQTNIESGTLFQPSSVRVDSLFKIKKSY
;
A
#
# COMPACT_ATOMS: atom_id res chain seq x y z
N MET A 1 -10.98 -19.62 -10.64
CA MET A 1 -10.06 -18.90 -9.74
C MET A 1 -9.70 -17.59 -10.39
N ALA A 2 -10.07 -16.45 -9.80
CA ALA A 2 -9.72 -15.14 -10.36
C ALA A 2 -8.29 -14.78 -9.94
N THR A 3 -7.38 -14.71 -10.91
CA THR A 3 -6.04 -14.17 -10.70
C THR A 3 -6.16 -12.67 -10.47
N ILE A 4 -5.86 -12.19 -9.26
CA ILE A 4 -5.81 -10.75 -9.03
C ILE A 4 -4.54 -10.23 -9.73
N PHE A 5 -4.75 -9.45 -10.78
CA PHE A 5 -3.68 -8.71 -11.44
C PHE A 5 -3.35 -7.49 -10.60
N VAL A 6 -2.11 -7.45 -10.12
CA VAL A 6 -1.61 -6.41 -9.21
C VAL A 6 -0.55 -5.62 -9.93
N LYS A 7 -0.75 -4.32 -10.11
CA LYS A 7 0.23 -3.48 -10.80
C LYS A 7 0.99 -2.59 -9.84
N GLN A 8 2.23 -2.30 -10.20
CA GLN A 8 3.02 -1.30 -9.48
C GLN A 8 2.29 0.06 -9.53
N ARG A 9 2.41 0.83 -8.45
CA ARG A 9 1.77 2.15 -8.26
C ARG A 9 0.26 2.10 -8.00
N GLU A 10 -0.36 0.92 -7.98
CA GLU A 10 -1.75 0.80 -7.53
C GLU A 10 -1.86 0.95 -6.01
N ILE A 11 -2.99 1.51 -5.57
CA ILE A 11 -3.36 1.62 -4.16
C ILE A 11 -4.41 0.55 -3.87
N TRP A 12 -4.13 -0.29 -2.87
CA TRP A 12 -5.01 -1.37 -2.45
C TRP A 12 -5.44 -1.22 -1.01
N LEU A 13 -6.57 -1.80 -0.66
CA LEU A 13 -7.02 -1.93 0.72
C LEU A 13 -6.75 -3.36 1.19
N CYS A 14 -5.92 -3.54 2.20
CA CYS A 14 -5.64 -4.87 2.76
C CYS A 14 -5.40 -4.83 4.26
N PRO A 15 -5.50 -5.97 4.98
CA PRO A 15 -5.01 -6.09 6.34
C PRO A 15 -3.50 -5.79 6.36
N PHE A 16 -3.12 -4.72 7.05
CA PHE A 16 -1.73 -4.30 7.19
C PHE A 16 -1.30 -4.47 8.65
N PRO A 17 -0.17 -5.15 8.92
CA PRO A 17 0.28 -5.42 10.28
C PRO A 17 0.71 -4.15 11.01
N PHE A 18 0.56 -4.17 12.33
CA PHE A 18 1.25 -3.20 13.19
C PHE A 18 2.76 -3.50 13.20
N SER A 19 3.58 -2.50 13.52
CA SER A 19 5.05 -2.64 13.57
C SER A 19 5.52 -3.64 14.62
N ASP A 20 4.75 -3.83 15.69
CA ASP A 20 4.99 -4.82 16.74
C ASP A 20 4.39 -6.21 16.40
N LEU A 21 3.79 -6.36 15.22
CA LEU A 21 3.13 -7.56 14.73
C LEU A 21 1.99 -8.08 15.64
N SER A 22 1.51 -7.26 16.58
CA SER A 22 0.44 -7.63 17.54
C SER A 22 -0.91 -7.92 16.87
N GLY A 23 -1.08 -7.45 15.63
CA GLY A 23 -2.29 -7.66 14.84
C GLY A 23 -2.24 -6.90 13.54
N THR A 24 -3.39 -6.82 12.87
CA THR A 24 -3.55 -6.13 11.59
C THR A 24 -4.71 -5.15 11.64
N LYS A 25 -4.63 -4.08 10.85
CA LYS A 25 -5.76 -3.20 10.56
C LYS A 25 -5.89 -3.05 9.05
N VAL A 26 -7.12 -3.03 8.54
CA VAL A 26 -7.37 -2.75 7.12
C VAL A 26 -6.98 -1.31 6.83
N ARG A 27 -6.02 -1.11 5.92
CA ARG A 27 -5.49 0.20 5.54
C ARG A 27 -5.21 0.26 4.04
N PRO A 28 -5.26 1.46 3.44
CA PRO A 28 -4.72 1.65 2.10
C PRO A 28 -3.21 1.41 2.11
N VAL A 29 -2.71 0.77 1.06
CA VAL A 29 -1.30 0.47 0.84
C VAL A 29 -0.92 0.78 -0.60
N LEU A 30 0.29 1.26 -0.83
CA LEU A 30 0.84 1.47 -2.18
C LEU A 30 1.65 0.25 -2.60
N ILE A 31 1.38 -0.28 -3.78
CA ILE A 31 2.14 -1.40 -4.36
C ILE A 31 3.46 -0.90 -4.94
N LEU A 32 4.56 -1.38 -4.36
CA LEU A 32 5.92 -1.00 -4.73
C LEU A 32 6.59 -2.00 -5.66
N SER A 33 6.25 -3.29 -5.55
CA SER A 33 6.85 -4.32 -6.41
C SER A 33 6.40 -4.19 -7.87
N ASN A 34 7.34 -4.46 -8.77
CA ASN A 34 7.12 -4.37 -10.21
C ASN A 34 6.31 -5.58 -10.75
N GLU A 35 5.91 -5.50 -12.01
CA GLU A 35 5.08 -6.54 -12.66
C GLU A 35 5.76 -7.90 -12.71
N ARG A 36 7.10 -7.95 -12.90
CA ARG A 36 7.86 -9.21 -12.89
C ARG A 36 7.73 -9.91 -11.55
N TYR A 37 7.90 -9.18 -10.45
CA TYR A 37 7.73 -9.74 -9.10
C TYR A 37 6.26 -10.13 -8.84
N ASN A 38 5.33 -9.24 -9.17
CA ASN A 38 3.91 -9.44 -8.90
C ASN A 38 3.33 -10.64 -9.68
N SER A 39 3.85 -10.95 -10.87
CA SER A 39 3.42 -12.09 -11.68
C SER A 39 4.04 -13.42 -11.24
N SER A 40 5.28 -13.42 -10.71
CA SER A 40 5.99 -14.65 -10.33
C SER A 40 5.85 -15.03 -8.84
N SER A 41 5.40 -14.11 -8.00
CA SER A 41 5.26 -14.31 -6.54
C SER A 41 3.80 -14.47 -6.14
N VAL A 42 3.52 -15.18 -5.05
CA VAL A 42 2.19 -15.14 -4.39
C VAL A 42 2.02 -13.92 -3.48
N ASP A 43 3.12 -13.22 -3.22
CA ASP A 43 3.18 -12.03 -2.39
C ASP A 43 3.38 -10.76 -3.23
N VAL A 44 3.07 -9.62 -2.63
CA VAL A 44 3.29 -8.28 -3.15
C VAL A 44 4.05 -7.45 -2.09
N ILE A 45 4.95 -6.57 -2.54
CA ILE A 45 5.65 -5.63 -1.66
C ILE A 45 4.88 -4.33 -1.64
N VAL A 46 4.49 -3.89 -0.45
CA VAL A 46 3.69 -2.69 -0.26
C VAL A 46 4.24 -1.80 0.84
N CYS A 47 3.86 -0.53 0.84
CA CYS A 47 4.02 0.35 1.98
C CYS A 47 2.69 0.96 2.43
N ALA A 48 2.59 1.32 3.71
CA ALA A 48 1.36 1.85 4.29
C ALA A 48 1.06 3.28 3.79
N ILE A 49 -0.23 3.55 3.60
CA ILE A 49 -0.77 4.90 3.45
C ILE A 49 -1.57 5.25 4.71
N THR A 50 -1.39 6.47 5.21
CA THR A 50 -2.12 6.98 6.38
C THR A 50 -2.72 8.34 6.09
N SER A 51 -3.95 8.59 6.54
CA SER A 51 -4.54 9.93 6.50
C SER A 51 -4.01 10.86 7.60
N HIS A 52 -3.19 10.32 8.50
CA HIS A 52 -2.60 11.09 9.60
C HIS A 52 -1.34 11.81 9.13
N ILE A 53 -1.53 13.00 8.57
CA ILE A 53 -0.47 13.86 8.04
C ILE A 53 0.17 14.60 9.21
N LYS A 54 1.09 13.94 9.91
CA LYS A 54 2.07 14.61 10.78
C LYS A 54 3.42 14.63 10.07
N GLU A 55 4.35 15.46 10.54
CA GLU A 55 5.75 15.37 10.16
C GLU A 55 6.29 14.02 10.61
N ILE A 56 6.27 13.08 9.68
CA ILE A 56 6.76 11.72 9.87
C ILE A 56 7.99 11.62 8.98
N PRO A 57 9.16 11.28 9.55
CA PRO A 57 10.35 10.99 8.77
C PRO A 57 10.09 9.90 7.72
N PHE A 58 10.76 9.99 6.57
CA PHE A 58 10.67 8.99 5.48
C PHE A 58 9.25 8.78 4.94
N ALA A 59 8.44 9.84 4.94
CA ALA A 59 7.11 9.83 4.37
C ALA A 59 6.89 11.01 3.42
N PHE A 60 6.01 10.85 2.44
CA PHE A 60 5.63 11.93 1.53
C PHE A 60 4.12 12.04 1.40
N THR A 61 3.64 13.27 1.20
CA THR A 61 2.21 13.56 1.10
C THR A 61 1.71 13.31 -0.32
N ILE A 62 0.59 12.61 -0.44
CA ILE A 62 -0.18 12.43 -1.67
C ILE A 62 -1.51 13.17 -1.56
N LYS A 63 -1.91 13.80 -2.66
CA LYS A 63 -3.20 14.47 -2.84
C LYS A 63 -3.97 13.82 -3.98
N GLN A 64 -5.25 14.13 -4.11
CA GLN A 64 -6.07 13.66 -5.23
C GLN A 64 -5.46 14.00 -6.61
N THR A 65 -4.73 15.11 -6.72
CA THR A 65 -4.04 15.53 -7.95
C THR A 65 -2.88 14.61 -8.36
N ASN A 66 -2.39 13.77 -7.46
CA ASN A 66 -1.31 12.81 -7.74
C ASN A 66 -1.84 11.44 -8.19
N ILE A 67 -3.15 11.26 -8.21
CA ILE A 67 -3.80 9.99 -8.53
C ILE A 67 -4.23 10.00 -10.00
N GLU A 68 -3.71 9.06 -10.78
CA GLU A 68 -4.06 8.88 -12.20
C GLU A 68 -5.50 8.36 -12.38
N SER A 69 -5.96 7.48 -11.48
CA SER A 69 -7.31 6.91 -11.51
C SER A 69 -7.80 6.53 -10.11
N GLY A 70 -9.10 6.69 -9.87
CA GLY A 70 -9.73 6.45 -8.57
C GLY A 70 -9.82 7.69 -7.67
N THR A 71 -10.28 7.49 -6.44
CA THR A 71 -10.58 8.57 -5.50
C THR A 71 -9.83 8.40 -4.19
N LEU A 72 -9.12 9.46 -3.79
CA LEU A 72 -8.51 9.63 -2.50
C LEU A 72 -9.35 10.63 -1.71
N PHE A 73 -10.11 10.14 -0.72
CA PHE A 73 -11.08 10.96 0.04
C PHE A 73 -10.45 12.14 0.78
N GLN A 74 -9.19 12.02 1.20
CA GLN A 74 -8.48 13.05 1.94
C GLN A 74 -6.98 12.96 1.65
N PRO A 75 -6.24 14.09 1.70
CA PRO A 75 -4.79 14.05 1.61
C PRO A 75 -4.22 13.02 2.60
N SER A 76 -3.22 12.28 2.15
CA SER A 76 -2.66 11.15 2.89
C SER A 76 -1.15 11.14 2.78
N SER A 77 -0.48 10.40 3.65
CA SER A 77 0.98 10.26 3.69
C SER A 77 1.36 8.81 3.41
N VAL A 78 2.27 8.62 2.44
CA VAL A 78 2.86 7.32 2.10
C VAL A 78 4.09 7.12 2.97
N ARG A 79 4.09 6.05 3.76
CA ARG A 79 5.12 5.72 4.76
C ARG A 79 6.17 4.79 4.17
N VAL A 80 7.27 5.35 3.64
CA VAL A 80 8.34 4.56 3.02
C VAL A 80 9.17 3.79 4.06
N ASP A 81 9.04 4.12 5.35
CA ASP A 81 9.59 3.35 6.48
C ASP A 81 8.74 2.12 6.86
N SER A 82 7.49 2.04 6.38
CA SER A 82 6.53 0.99 6.74
C SER A 82 6.31 0.02 5.58
N LEU A 83 7.32 -0.80 5.25
CA LEU A 83 7.23 -1.80 4.18
C LEU A 83 6.90 -3.19 4.71
N PHE A 84 6.00 -3.88 4.01
CA PHE A 84 5.70 -5.29 4.27
C PHE A 84 5.52 -6.08 2.98
N LYS A 85 5.78 -7.39 3.10
CA LYS A 85 5.40 -8.38 2.11
C LYS A 85 4.04 -8.94 2.53
N ILE A 86 3.04 -8.82 1.65
CA ILE A 86 1.67 -9.27 1.93
C ILE A 86 1.29 -10.31 0.89
N LYS A 87 0.69 -11.41 1.35
CA LYS A 87 0.14 -12.44 0.47
C LYS A 87 -1.06 -11.87 -0.29
N LYS A 88 -1.11 -12.08 -1.60
CA LYS A 88 -2.29 -11.77 -2.41
C LYS A 88 -3.43 -12.69 -1.95
N SER A 89 -4.30 -12.18 -1.06
CA SER A 89 -5.43 -12.94 -0.50
C SER A 89 -6.68 -12.74 -1.35
N TYR A 90 -7.45 -13.82 -1.49
CA TYR A 90 -8.81 -13.88 -1.99
C TYR A 90 -9.81 -13.28 -0.99
#